data_AF-A0AAV6CFY6-F1
#
_entry.id   AF-A0AAV6CFY6-F1
#
_cell.length_a   1.000
_cell.length_b   1.000
_cell.length_c   1.000
_cell.angle_alpha   90.00
_cell.angle_beta   90.00
_cell.angle_gamma   90.00
#
_symmetry.space_group_name_H-M   'P 1'
#
loop_
_entity.id
_entity.type
_entity.pdbx_description
1 polymer ?
#
loop_
_entity_poly.entity_id
_entity_poly.type
_entity_poly.pdbx_seq_one_letter_code
_entity_poly.pdbx_strand_id
1 'polypeptide(L)' 'MSADQIIEDIKHLPREEQSRVVQFAVELARTRQATPERLAQIATEMLATTDASEKKRLEAELTSGFFGD' A
#
# COMPACT_ATOMS: atom_id res chain seq x y z
N MET A 1 10.59 -5.37 -6.95
CA MET A 1 9.25 -5.83 -7.38
C MET A 1 8.40 -4.59 -7.57
N SER A 2 7.71 -4.41 -8.70
CA SER A 2 6.81 -3.27 -8.92
C SER A 2 5.37 -3.62 -8.56
N ALA A 3 4.52 -2.63 -8.33
CA ALA A 3 3.09 -2.84 -8.10
C ALA A 3 2.42 -3.56 -9.28
N ASP A 4 2.79 -3.21 -10.53
CA ASP A 4 2.28 -3.86 -11.73
C ASP A 4 2.61 -5.35 -11.76
N GLN A 5 3.84 -5.72 -11.40
CA GLN A 5 4.24 -7.12 -11.33
C GLN A 5 3.45 -7.89 -10.27
N ILE A 6 3.25 -7.28 -9.09
CA ILE A 6 2.46 -7.90 -8.00
C ILE A 6 1.01 -8.12 -8.44
N ILE A 7 0.41 -7.17 -9.16
CA ILE A 7 -0.96 -7.29 -9.69
C ILE A 7 -1.04 -8.43 -10.71
N GLU A 8 -0.07 -8.52 -11.62
CA GLU A 8 -0.02 -9.63 -12.59
C GLU A 8 0.17 -10.97 -11.89
N ASP A 9 1.03 -11.05 -10.87
CA ASP A 9 1.22 -12.28 -10.09
C ASP A 9 -0.10 -12.69 -9.40
N ILE A 10 -0.83 -11.75 -8.79
CA ILE A 10 -2.15 -12.01 -8.17
C ILE A 10 -3.16 -12.56 -9.18
N LYS A 11 -3.21 -12.02 -10.40
CA LYS A 11 -4.14 -12.48 -11.45
C LYS A 11 -3.92 -13.94 -11.85
N HIS A 12 -2.69 -14.43 -11.73
CA HIS A 12 -2.32 -15.79 -12.09
C HIS A 12 -2.39 -16.79 -10.91
N LEU A 13 -2.71 -16.33 -9.69
CA LEU A 13 -2.90 -17.21 -8.54
C LEU A 13 -4.11 -18.14 -8.72
N PRO A 14 -4.12 -19.32 -8.08
CA PRO A 14 -5.34 -20.12 -7.93
C PRO A 14 -6.48 -19.30 -7.32
N ARG A 15 -7.73 -19.60 -7.70
CA ARG A 15 -8.91 -18.84 -7.23
C ARG A 15 -9.00 -18.72 -5.70
N GLU A 16 -8.61 -19.77 -4.98
CA GLU A 16 -8.60 -19.76 -3.52
C GLU A 16 -7.63 -18.70 -2.97
N GLU A 17 -6.43 -18.61 -3.54
CA GLU A 17 -5.42 -17.63 -3.14
C GLU A 17 -5.81 -16.21 -3.54
N GLN A 18 -6.41 -16.02 -4.73
CA GLN A 18 -7.00 -14.72 -5.10
C GLN A 18 -8.05 -14.27 -4.07
N SER A 19 -8.88 -15.20 -3.60
CA SER A 19 -9.91 -14.91 -2.59
C SER A 19 -9.29 -14.48 -1.26
N ARG A 20 -8.17 -15.11 -0.86
CA ARG A 20 -7.40 -14.70 0.34
C ARG A 20 -6.81 -13.30 0.21
N VAL A 21 -6.27 -12.93 -0.97
CA VAL A 21 -5.75 -11.58 -1.22
C VAL A 21 -6.86 -10.53 -1.12
N VAL A 22 -8.03 -10.80 -1.69
CA VAL A 22 -9.18 -9.90 -1.59
C VAL A 22 -9.64 -9.75 -0.14
N GLN A 23 -9.75 -10.86 0.60
CA GLN A 23 -10.14 -10.82 2.00
C GLN A 23 -9.13 -10.00 2.83
N PHE A 24 -7.83 -10.23 2.63
CA PHE A 24 -6.78 -9.45 3.28
C PHE A 24 -6.91 -7.95 2.98
N ALA A 25 -7.11 -7.57 1.72
CA ALA A 25 -7.26 -6.15 1.34
C ALA A 25 -8.48 -5.50 1.99
N VAL A 26 -9.60 -6.22 2.09
CA VAL A 26 -10.83 -5.74 2.76
C VAL A 26 -10.61 -5.58 4.26
N GLU A 27 -9.95 -6.53 4.91
CA GLU A 27 -9.62 -6.46 6.34
C GLU A 27 -8.64 -5.32 6.62
N LEU A 28 -7.59 -5.18 5.81
CA LEU A 28 -6.63 -4.09 5.88
C LEU A 28 -7.31 -2.72 5.76
N ALA A 29 -8.27 -2.57 4.84
CA ALA A 29 -9.03 -1.33 4.70
C ALA A 29 -9.85 -0.96 5.96
N ARG A 30 -10.22 -1.94 6.78
CA ARG A 30 -10.94 -1.76 8.05
C ARG A 30 -10.01 -1.46 9.22
N THR A 31 -8.78 -1.98 9.21
CA THR A 31 -7.84 -1.91 10.34
C THR A 31 -6.71 -0.91 10.14
N ARG A 32 -6.52 -0.38 8.92
CA ARG A 32 -5.52 0.66 8.64
C ARG A 32 -5.62 1.83 9.62
N GLN A 33 -4.47 2.39 9.96
CA GLN A 33 -4.37 3.47 10.93
C GLN A 33 -4.61 4.85 10.31
N ALA A 34 -4.39 4.99 8.99
CA ALA A 34 -4.62 6.23 8.26
C ALA A 34 -5.85 6.16 7.35
N THR A 35 -6.52 7.31 7.16
CA THR A 35 -7.64 7.43 6.23
C THR A 35 -7.17 7.35 4.77
N PRO A 36 -8.03 6.97 3.81
CA PRO A 36 -7.64 6.93 2.40
C PRO A 36 -7.12 8.28 1.89
N GLU A 37 -7.69 9.39 2.36
CA GLU A 37 -7.28 10.75 1.97
C GLU A 37 -5.86 11.04 2.43
N ARG A 38 -5.49 10.67 3.66
CA ARG A 38 -4.12 10.85 4.16
C ARG A 38 -3.14 9.99 3.38
N LEU A 39 -3.48 8.73 3.10
CA LEU A 39 -2.63 7.83 2.31
C LEU A 39 -2.41 8.36 0.89
N ALA A 40 -3.46 8.89 0.24
CA ALA A 40 -3.36 9.51 -1.07
C ALA A 40 -2.50 10.79 -1.06
N GLN A 41 -2.62 11.58 0.01
CA GLN A 41 -1.77 12.76 0.21
C GLN A 41 -0.30 12.37 0.35
N ILE A 42 0.03 11.39 1.20
CA ILE A 42 1.41 10.91 1.38
C ILE A 42 1.99 10.43 0.04
N ALA A 43 1.23 9.64 -0.73
CA ALA A 43 1.66 9.18 -2.05
C ALA A 43 1.92 10.34 -3.03
N THR A 44 1.09 11.39 -2.98
CA THR A 44 1.28 12.61 -3.79
C THR A 44 2.54 13.36 -3.38
N GLU A 45 2.78 13.51 -2.07
CA GLU A 45 3.98 14.14 -1.52
C GLU A 45 5.25 13.38 -1.91
N MET A 46 5.21 12.03 -1.90
CA MET A 46 6.32 11.18 -2.35
C MET A 46 6.69 11.39 -3.83
N LEU A 47 5.69 11.61 -4.69
CA LEU A 47 5.91 11.89 -6.11
C LEU A 47 6.46 13.30 -6.34
N ALA A 48 6.05 14.27 -5.52
CA ALA A 48 6.44 15.66 -5.64
C ALA A 48 7.85 15.94 -5.09
N THR A 49 8.31 15.18 -4.09
CA THR A 49 9.61 15.40 -3.46
C THR A 49 10.78 14.84 -4.28
N THR A 50 11.90 15.55 -4.28
CA THR A 50 13.19 15.09 -4.84
C THR A 50 14.20 14.69 -3.75
N ASP A 51 13.90 14.96 -2.47
CA ASP A 51 14.75 14.59 -1.35
C ASP A 51 14.58 13.10 -1.00
N ALA A 52 15.67 12.35 -1.10
CA ALA A 52 15.69 10.93 -0.80
C ALA A 52 15.39 10.61 0.68
N SER A 53 15.74 11.49 1.61
CA SER A 53 15.47 11.31 3.04
C SER A 53 13.99 11.49 3.33
N GLU A 54 13.37 12.51 2.73
CA GLU A 54 11.93 12.73 2.88
C GLU A 54 11.12 11.63 2.20
N LYS A 55 11.57 11.11 1.03
CA LYS A 55 10.95 9.93 0.42
C LYS A 55 10.91 8.74 1.36
N LYS A 56 12.02 8.44 2.05
CA LYS A 56 12.08 7.33 3.01
C LYS A 56 11.15 7.55 4.20
N ARG A 57 11.07 8.78 4.69
CA ARG A 57 10.15 9.13 5.78
C ARG A 57 8.70 8.94 5.36
N LEU A 58 8.32 9.46 4.19
CA LEU A 58 6.97 9.32 3.65
C LEU A 58 6.62 7.87 3.32
N GLU A 59 7.58 7.07 2.83
CA GLU A 59 7.41 5.63 2.63
C GLU A 59 7.14 4.89 3.94
N ALA A 60 7.90 5.22 4.99
CA ALA A 60 7.67 4.68 6.33
C ALA A 60 6.29 5.09 6.88
N GLU A 61 5.89 6.35 6.72
CA GLU A 61 4.58 6.84 7.14
C GLU A 61 3.43 6.20 6.34
N LEU A 62 3.62 6.00 5.04
CA LEU A 62 2.64 5.29 4.20
C LEU A 62 2.47 3.85 4.68
N THR A 63 3.60 3.17 4.95
CA THR A 63 3.62 1.77 5.39
C THR A 63 2.96 1.63 6.76
N SER A 64 3.30 2.48 7.73
CA SER A 64 2.67 2.45 9.05
C SER A 64 1.20 2.89 8.99
N GLY A 65 0.83 3.77 8.07
CA GLY A 65 -0.56 4.15 7.82
C GLY A 65 -1.42 2.97 7.36
N PHE A 66 -0.86 2.04 6.57
CA PHE A 66 -1.54 0.81 6.16
C PHE A 66 -1.51 -0.28 7.23
N PHE A 67 -0.33 -0.57 7.79
CA PHE A 67 -0.10 -1.78 8.59
C PHE A 67 0.02 -1.55 10.10
N GLY A 68 0.21 -0.31 10.53
CA GLY A 68 0.61 0.03 11.89
C GLY A 68 2.11 -0.08 12.14
N ASP A 69 2.50 -0.03 13.42
CA ASP A 69 3.87 -0.25 13.91
C ASP A 69 4.25 -1.74 13.91
#